data_AF-A0A2T4UHU9-F1
#
_entry.id   AF-A0A2T4UHU9-F1
#
_cell.length_a   1.000
_cell.length_b   1.000
_cell.length_c   1.000
_cell.angle_alpha   90.00
_cell.angle_beta   90.00
_cell.angle_gamma   90.00
#
_symmetry.space_group_name_H-M   'P 1'
#
loop_
_entity.id
_entity.type
_entity.pdbx_description
1 polymer ?
#
loop_
_entity_poly.entity_id
_entity_poly.type
_entity_poly.pdbx_seq_one_letter_code
_entity_poly.pdbx_strand_id
1 'polypeptide(L)'
;MTLCLLRFPDAFPARARRGEIRWQLFLCREVRDVLPTSRPDTLHVVFDGPVRLDRWAAALAQEGLPAPTLVPGSVVRARTATPDRGG
;
A
#
# COMPACT_ATOMS: atom_id res chain seq x y z
N MET A 1 9.91 8.16 1.32
CA MET A 1 8.50 7.81 1.09
C MET A 1 8.23 7.47 -0.36
N THR A 2 7.72 6.27 -0.57
CA THR A 2 7.28 5.69 -1.85
C THR A 2 5.81 5.33 -1.74
N LEU A 3 5.09 5.35 -2.85
CA LEU A 3 3.70 4.95 -2.98
C LEU A 3 3.59 3.86 -4.05
N CYS A 4 2.73 2.88 -3.84
CA CYS A 4 2.31 1.96 -4.91
C CYS A 4 0.80 1.73 -4.87
N LEU A 5 0.27 1.14 -5.94
CA LEU A 5 -1.13 0.71 -6.02
C LEU A 5 -1.19 -0.81 -5.94
N LEU A 6 -1.96 -1.31 -4.97
CA LEU A 6 -2.27 -2.72 -4.82
C LEU A 6 -3.68 -3.00 -5.35
N ARG A 7 -3.84 -4.10 -6.08
CA ARG A 7 -5.12 -4.65 -6.52
C ARG A 7 -5.40 -5.97 -5.82
N PHE A 8 -6.54 -6.05 -5.16
CA PHE A 8 -7.04 -7.28 -4.57
C PHE A 8 -7.89 -8.06 -5.60
N PRO A 9 -8.12 -9.37 -5.39
CA PRO A 9 -8.94 -10.17 -6.31
C PRO A 9 -10.32 -9.56 -6.56
N ASP A 10 -10.86 -9.82 -7.76
CA ASP A 10 -12.18 -9.33 -8.16
C ASP A 10 -13.25 -9.68 -7.12
N ALA A 11 -14.19 -8.76 -6.91
CA ALA A 11 -15.23 -8.78 -5.87
C ALA A 11 -14.75 -8.59 -4.40
N PHE A 12 -13.45 -8.54 -4.11
CA PHE A 12 -13.00 -8.22 -2.76
C PHE A 12 -13.12 -6.70 -2.47
N PRO A 13 -13.90 -6.26 -1.46
CA PRO A 13 -14.16 -4.85 -1.21
C PRO A 13 -13.01 -4.20 -0.41
N ALA A 14 -11.80 -4.17 -0.97
CA ALA A 14 -10.58 -3.67 -0.32
C ALA A 14 -10.75 -2.27 0.27
N ARG A 15 -11.45 -1.37 -0.44
CA ARG A 15 -11.72 0.00 0.05
C ARG A 15 -12.56 -0.01 1.34
N ALA A 16 -13.56 -0.89 1.42
CA ALA A 16 -14.43 -1.00 2.60
C ALA A 16 -13.69 -1.68 3.77
N ARG A 17 -12.85 -2.69 3.48
CA ARG A 17 -12.01 -3.40 4.46
C ARG A 17 -10.66 -2.76 4.73
N ARG A 18 -10.46 -1.50 4.29
CA ARG A 18 -9.18 -0.78 4.41
C ARG A 18 -8.65 -0.75 5.84
N GLY A 19 -9.52 -0.61 6.84
CA GLY A 19 -9.12 -0.59 8.25
C GLY A 19 -8.39 -1.86 8.68
N GLU A 20 -8.97 -3.02 8.35
CA GLU A 20 -8.39 -4.34 8.64
C GLU A 20 -7.08 -4.54 7.86
N ILE A 21 -7.09 -4.25 6.56
CA ILE A 21 -5.90 -4.35 5.70
C ILE A 21 -4.77 -3.47 6.22
N ARG A 22 -5.08 -2.22 6.59
CA ARG A 22 -4.14 -1.26 7.15
C ARG A 22 -3.51 -1.78 8.43
N TRP A 23 -4.34 -2.28 9.35
CA TRP A 23 -3.86 -2.84 10.61
C TRP A 23 -2.85 -3.98 10.37
N GLN A 24 -3.16 -4.90 9.46
CA GLN A 24 -2.27 -6.02 9.18
C GLN A 24 -0.99 -5.60 8.46
N LEU A 25 -1.08 -4.66 7.51
CA LEU A 25 0.11 -4.13 6.83
C LEU A 25 1.01 -3.32 7.78
N PHE A 26 0.49 -2.75 8.86
CA PHE A 26 1.29 -2.04 9.85
C PHE A 26 2.23 -2.94 10.66
N LEU A 27 2.03 -4.26 10.63
CA LEU A 27 3.01 -5.24 11.14
C LEU A 27 4.30 -5.24 10.30
N CYS A 28 4.22 -4.78 9.04
CA CYS A 28 5.36 -4.57 8.17
C CYS A 28 5.92 -3.16 8.41
N ARG A 29 7.01 -3.05 9.19
CA ARG A 29 7.61 -1.77 9.66
C ARG A 29 7.88 -0.72 8.58
N GLU A 30 8.07 -1.14 7.34
CA GLU A 30 8.27 -0.27 6.18
C GLU A 30 6.99 0.44 5.73
N VAL A 31 5.81 -0.11 6.02
CA VAL A 31 4.51 0.47 5.66
C VAL A 31 4.20 1.62 6.61
N ARG A 32 3.79 2.75 6.03
CA ARG A 32 3.47 3.98 6.76
C ARG A 32 1.98 4.27 6.77
N ASP A 33 1.31 4.03 5.66
CA ASP A 33 -0.13 4.21 5.57
C ASP A 33 -0.75 3.40 4.43
N VAL A 34 -2.06 3.23 4.50
CA VAL A 34 -2.88 2.60 3.47
C VAL A 34 -4.05 3.52 3.16
N LEU A 35 -4.06 4.07 1.94
CA LEU A 35 -5.01 5.08 1.49
C LEU A 35 -6.05 4.45 0.55
N PRO A 36 -7.32 4.91 0.61
CA PRO A 36 -8.35 4.43 -0.29
C PRO A 36 -8.08 4.94 -1.70
N THR A 37 -8.66 4.27 -2.69
CA THR A 37 -8.71 4.73 -4.08
C THR A 37 -10.16 4.89 -4.53
N SER A 38 -10.39 5.39 -5.74
CA SER A 38 -11.74 5.47 -6.31
C SER A 38 -12.34 4.08 -6.59
N ARG A 39 -11.50 3.08 -6.91
CA ARG A 39 -11.95 1.70 -7.17
C ARG A 39 -12.12 0.90 -5.88
N PRO A 40 -13.14 0.03 -5.79
CA PRO A 40 -13.43 -0.73 -4.58
C PRO A 40 -12.38 -1.80 -4.26
N ASP A 41 -11.68 -2.32 -5.27
CA ASP A 41 -10.71 -3.43 -5.21
C ASP A 41 -9.25 -2.97 -5.08
N THR A 42 -8.99 -1.65 -5.08
CA THR A 42 -7.61 -1.14 -5.03
C THR A 42 -7.34 -0.22 -3.84
N LEU A 43 -6.09 -0.28 -3.34
CA LEU A 43 -5.59 0.58 -2.27
C LEU A 43 -4.21 1.12 -2.62
N HIS A 44 -3.95 2.34 -2.17
CA HIS A 44 -2.62 2.92 -2.19
C HIS A 44 -1.87 2.52 -0.92
N VAL A 45 -0.64 2.06 -1.06
CA VAL A 45 0.24 1.76 0.07
C VAL A 45 1.41 2.73 0.07
N VAL A 46 1.58 3.42 1.19
CA VAL A 46 2.72 4.31 1.45
C VAL A 46 3.75 3.53 2.25
N PHE A 47 4.99 3.51 1.79
CA PHE A 47 6.06 2.73 2.41
C PHE A 47 7.43 3.39 2.25
N ASP A 48 8.39 2.95 3.05
CA ASP A 48 9.80 3.34 2.92
C ASP A 48 10.67 2.17 2.45
N GLY A 49 11.60 2.46 1.53
CA GLY A 49 12.50 1.45 0.96
C GLY A 49 11.87 0.67 -0.20
N PRO A 50 12.32 -0.58 -0.43
CA PRO A 50 11.85 -1.40 -1.55
C PRO A 50 10.46 -2.00 -1.28
N VAL A 51 9.71 -2.27 -2.35
CA VAL A 51 8.45 -3.03 -2.28
C VAL A 51 8.76 -4.45 -1.79
N ARG A 52 8.01 -4.92 -0.79
CA ARG A 52 8.12 -6.29 -0.25
C ARG A 52 6.77 -7.01 -0.33
N LEU A 53 6.25 -7.15 -1.55
CA LEU A 53 4.89 -7.66 -1.79
C LEU A 53 4.65 -9.02 -1.14
N ASP A 54 5.61 -9.95 -1.22
CA ASP A 54 5.48 -11.29 -0.63
C ASP A 54 5.27 -11.23 0.89
N ARG A 55 5.97 -10.31 1.56
CA ARG A 55 5.84 -10.10 3.01
C ARG A 55 4.47 -9.52 3.36
N TRP A 56 4.01 -8.55 2.58
CA TRP A 56 2.71 -7.91 2.78
C TRP A 56 1.57 -8.91 2.54
N ALA A 57 1.69 -9.72 1.49
CA ALA A 57 0.76 -10.80 1.19
C ALA A 57 0.72 -11.84 2.31
N ALA A 58 1.88 -12.22 2.86
CA ALA A 58 1.95 -13.15 4.00
C ALA A 58 1.27 -12.59 5.26
N ALA A 59 1.48 -11.30 5.59
CA ALA A 59 0.82 -10.65 6.72
C ALA A 59 -0.71 -10.59 6.57
N LEU A 60 -1.20 -10.35 5.35
CA LEU A 60 -2.63 -10.38 5.05
C LEU A 60 -3.22 -11.79 5.14
N ALA A 61 -2.49 -12.79 4.61
CA ALA A 61 -2.92 -14.19 4.61
C ALA A 61 -3.08 -14.77 6.03
N GLN A 62 -2.28 -14.32 7.00
CA GLN A 62 -2.40 -14.72 8.41
C GLN A 62 -3.79 -14.45 9.00
N GLU A 63 -4.56 -13.55 8.38
CA GLU A 63 -5.87 -13.08 8.86
C GLU A 63 -6.98 -13.42 7.87
N GLY A 64 -6.70 -14.33 6.93
CA GLY A 64 -7.64 -14.74 5.90
C GLY A 64 -7.96 -13.63 4.88
N LEU A 65 -7.16 -12.57 4.82
CA LEU A 65 -7.28 -11.55 3.78
C LEU A 65 -6.58 -12.03 2.50
N PRO A 66 -7.15 -11.75 1.31
CA PRO A 66 -6.57 -12.21 0.06
C PRO A 66 -5.26 -11.49 -0.25
N ALA A 67 -4.35 -12.20 -0.91
CA ALA A 67 -3.10 -11.64 -1.39
C ALA A 67 -3.35 -10.61 -2.49
N PRO A 68 -2.81 -9.39 -2.37
CA PRO A 68 -2.90 -8.39 -3.42
C PRO A 68 -1.83 -8.60 -4.49
N THR A 69 -2.06 -8.02 -5.65
CA THR A 69 -1.09 -7.87 -6.73
C THR A 69 -0.64 -6.41 -6.83
N LEU A 70 0.63 -6.19 -7.18
CA LEU A 70 1.13 -4.85 -7.48
C LEU A 70 0.66 -4.44 -8.88
N VAL A 71 0.01 -3.27 -9.00
CA VAL A 71 -0.34 -2.73 -10.32
C VAL A 71 0.95 -2.30 -11.04
N PRO A 72 1.24 -2.80 -12.26
CA PRO A 72 2.46 -2.45 -12.99
C PRO A 72 2.63 -0.95 -13.18
N GLY A 73 3.85 -0.44 -13.00
CA GLY A 73 4.17 0.98 -13.17
C GLY A 73 3.62 1.91 -12.09
N SER A 74 2.95 1.40 -11.05
CA SER A 74 2.32 2.24 -10.01
C SER A 74 3.28 2.73 -8.91
N VAL A 75 4.54 2.27 -8.91
CA VAL A 75 5.51 2.64 -7.88
C VAL A 75 6.02 4.05 -8.15
N VAL A 76 5.68 4.99 -7.26
CA VAL A 76 6.07 6.39 -7.35
C VAL A 76 6.85 6.78 -6.10
N ARG A 77 8.06 7.32 -6.27
CA ARG A 77 8.83 7.87 -5.16
C ARG A 77 8.46 9.34 -5.00
N ALA A 78 8.08 9.76 -3.80
CA ALA A 78 7.89 11.17 -3.51
C ALA A 78 9.25 11.88 -3.70
N ARG A 79 9.28 12.92 -4.55
CA ARG A 79 10.42 13.83 -4.59
C ARG A 79 10.30 14.74 -3.38
N THR A 80 11.31 14.75 -2.52
CA THR A 80 11.41 15.80 -1.51
C THR A 80 11.57 17.12 -2.24
N ALA A 81 10.65 18.06 -2.04
CA ALA A 81 10.91 19.45 -2.42
C ALA A 81 12.17 19.88 -1.67
N THR A 82 13.21 20.28 -2.39
CA THR A 82 14.34 20.99 -1.79
C THR A 82 13.76 22.28 -1.21
N PRO A 83 13.88 22.56 0.09
CA PRO A 83 13.45 23.87 0.60
C PRO A 83 14.32 24.92 -0.09
N ASP A 84 13.67 25.84 -0.80
CA ASP A 84 14.32 26.97 -1.42
C ASP A 84 14.91 27.83 -0.29
N ARG A 85 16.23 27.83 -0.15
CA ARG A 85 16.92 28.78 0.73
C ARG A 85 16.98 30.11 -0.02
N GLY A 86 15.86 30.82 -0.05
CA GLY A 86 15.83 32.24 -0.41
C GLY A 86 16.60 33.02 0.63
N GLY A 87 17.67 33.69 0.19
CA GLY A 87 18.57 34.52 1.00
C GLY A 87 18.16 35.98 1.10
#